data_AF-A0A060BT89-F1
#
_entry.id   AF-A0A060BT89-F1
#
_cell.length_a   1.000
_cell.length_b   1.000
_cell.length_c   1.000
_cell.angle_alpha   90.00
_cell.angle_beta   90.00
_cell.angle_gamma   90.00
#
_symmetry.space_group_name_H-M   'P 1'
#
loop_
_entity.id
_entity.type
_entity.pdbx_description
1 polymer ?
#
loop_
_entity_poly.entity_id
_entity_poly.type
_entity_poly.pdbx_seq_one_letter_code
_entity_poly.pdbx_strand_id
1 'polypeptide(L)'
;MIAEAVRAAEQADVVVAAVGESRGMSHESSSRTSLEIPASQQALLRALKATGKPLVVVLMNGRPLDLRWVRDNADAVLETWYAGTEGGHAISDVLFGAYNPSAKLPIT
;
A
#
# COMPACT_ATOMS: atom_id res chain seq x y z
N MET A 1 17.87 -3.18 3.26
CA MET A 1 16.54 -3.05 2.63
C MET A 1 16.18 -1.59 2.30
N ILE A 2 16.01 -0.66 3.27
CA ILE A 2 15.58 0.72 2.94
C ILE A 2 16.56 1.43 1.97
N ALA A 3 17.86 1.41 2.24
CA ALA A 3 18.86 2.04 1.37
C ALA A 3 18.86 1.47 -0.06
N GLU A 4 18.52 0.20 -0.23
CA GLU A 4 18.40 -0.44 -1.53
C GLU A 4 17.14 0.01 -2.26
N ALA A 5 16.00 0.04 -1.57
CA ALA A 5 14.74 0.55 -2.11
C ALA A 5 14.85 2.01 -2.54
N VAL A 6 15.56 2.85 -1.77
CA VAL A 6 15.83 4.25 -2.13
C VAL A 6 16.65 4.34 -3.42
N ARG A 7 17.75 3.59 -3.55
CA ARG A 7 18.55 3.58 -4.79
C ARG A 7 17.74 3.15 -6.01
N ALA A 8 16.87 2.15 -5.85
CA ALA A 8 15.97 1.72 -6.93
C ALA A 8 14.96 2.83 -7.29
N ALA A 9 14.38 3.50 -6.28
CA ALA A 9 13.43 4.58 -6.49
C ALA A 9 14.07 5.80 -7.18
N GLU A 10 15.31 6.16 -6.86
CA GLU A 10 16.04 7.26 -7.50
C GLU A 10 16.15 7.07 -9.03
N GLN A 11 16.24 5.82 -9.48
CA GLN A 11 16.32 5.43 -10.89
C GLN A 11 14.96 5.24 -11.58
N ALA A 12 13.85 5.27 -10.83
CA ALA A 12 12.50 5.07 -11.36
C ALA A 12 11.78 6.41 -11.65
N ASP A 13 10.80 6.38 -12.54
CA ASP A 13 9.91 7.52 -12.78
C ASP A 13 8.76 7.60 -11.76
N VAL A 14 8.33 6.45 -11.24
CA VAL A 14 7.26 6.30 -10.27
C VAL A 14 7.58 5.14 -9.31
N VAL A 15 7.18 5.28 -8.05
CA VAL A 15 7.30 4.22 -7.05
C VAL A 15 5.91 3.64 -6.78
N VAL A 16 5.76 2.33 -6.98
CA VAL A 16 4.57 1.57 -6.56
C VAL A 16 4.93 0.78 -5.31
N ALA A 17 4.50 1.28 -4.15
CA ALA A 17 4.78 0.68 -2.85
C ALA A 17 3.64 -0.26 -2.44
N ALA A 18 3.87 -1.58 -2.54
CA ALA A 18 2.96 -2.60 -2.01
C ALA A 18 3.20 -2.79 -0.51
N VAL A 19 2.24 -2.37 0.31
CA VAL A 19 2.34 -2.30 1.78
C VAL A 19 1.02 -2.71 2.44
N GLY A 20 1.05 -2.88 3.76
CA GLY A 20 -0.12 -3.23 4.56
C GLY A 20 0.19 -4.38 5.52
N GLU A 21 -0.71 -5.36 5.55
CA GLU A 21 -0.71 -6.48 6.50
C GLU A 21 -0.34 -7.80 5.81
N SER A 22 0.44 -8.65 6.48
CA SER A 22 0.56 -10.05 6.08
C SER A 22 -0.76 -10.78 6.37
N ARG A 23 -1.07 -11.85 5.62
CA ARG A 23 -2.34 -12.59 5.79
C ARG A 23 -2.61 -12.93 7.27
N GLY A 24 -1.64 -13.44 8.01
CA GLY A 24 -1.83 -13.83 9.42
C GLY A 24 -2.16 -12.69 10.40
N MET A 25 -2.01 -11.42 9.99
CA MET A 25 -2.36 -10.27 10.84
C MET A 25 -3.86 -9.99 10.87
N SER A 26 -4.60 -10.47 9.87
CA SER A 26 -6.06 -10.54 9.87
C SER A 26 -6.49 -12.00 10.11
N HIS A 27 -7.79 -12.31 10.08
CA HIS A 27 -8.40 -13.61 10.41
C HIS A 27 -8.75 -13.83 11.90
N GLU A 28 -9.08 -15.07 12.23
CA GLU A 28 -9.49 -15.54 13.55
C GLU A 28 -8.37 -15.37 14.58
N SER A 29 -8.74 -14.92 15.79
CA SER A 29 -7.81 -14.68 16.89
C SER A 29 -6.69 -13.65 16.59
N SER A 30 -6.84 -12.83 15.54
CA SER A 30 -5.85 -11.84 15.11
C SER A 30 -6.30 -10.40 15.38
N SER A 31 -6.84 -10.13 16.57
CA SER A 31 -7.19 -8.76 16.99
C SER A 31 -5.95 -7.88 17.10
N ARG A 32 -6.06 -6.61 16.69
CA ARG A 32 -4.98 -5.63 16.80
C ARG A 32 -5.42 -4.45 17.67
N THR A 33 -4.54 -4.03 18.58
CA THR A 33 -4.72 -2.84 19.42
C THR A 33 -4.24 -1.56 18.74
N SER A 34 -3.46 -1.69 17.67
CA SER A 34 -3.04 -0.60 16.79
C SER A 34 -3.35 -0.96 15.34
N LEU A 35 -3.98 -0.02 14.64
CA LEU A 35 -4.34 -0.12 13.23
C LEU A 35 -3.31 0.54 12.31
N GLU A 36 -2.14 0.90 12.83
CA GLU A 36 -1.08 1.45 12.00
C GLU A 36 -0.52 0.40 11.03
N ILE A 37 -0.09 0.88 9.86
CA ILE A 37 0.82 0.14 8.98
C ILE A 37 2.08 -0.22 9.79
N PRO A 38 2.64 -1.44 9.67
CA PRO A 38 3.84 -1.83 10.41
C PRO A 38 4.96 -0.79 10.34
N ALA A 39 5.60 -0.50 11.47
CA ALA A 39 6.57 0.59 11.60
C ALA A 39 7.73 0.53 10.59
N SER A 40 8.19 -0.67 10.25
CA SER A 40 9.22 -0.87 9.21
C SER A 40 8.76 -0.42 7.82
N GLN A 41 7.49 -0.64 7.48
CA GLN A 41 6.90 -0.18 6.23
C GLN A 41 6.63 1.33 6.26
N GLN A 42 6.25 1.90 7.41
CA GLN A 42 6.16 3.36 7.54
C GLN A 42 7.52 4.04 7.32
N ALA A 43 8.60 3.48 7.88
CA ALA A 43 9.95 3.96 7.66
C ALA A 43 10.36 3.87 6.18
N LEU A 44 10.00 2.78 5.52
CA LEU A 44 10.19 2.62 4.07
C LEU A 44 9.44 3.69 3.28
N LEU A 45 8.15 3.91 3.55
CA LEU A 45 7.34 4.90 2.84
C LEU A 45 7.88 6.33 3.02
N ARG A 46 8.34 6.69 4.23
CA ARG A 46 8.97 7.98 4.49
C ARG A 46 10.26 8.16 3.69
N ALA A 47 11.10 7.13 3.64
CA ALA A 47 12.33 7.16 2.87
C ALA A 47 12.05 7.25 1.36
N LEU A 48 11.06 6.50 0.85
CA LEU A 48 10.63 6.56 -0.54
C LEU A 48 10.06 7.95 -0.89
N LYS A 49 9.21 8.53 -0.04
CA LYS A 49 8.67 9.89 -0.29
C LYS A 49 9.78 10.94 -0.31
N ALA A 50 10.80 10.80 0.53
CA ALA A 50 11.94 11.72 0.59
C ALA A 50 12.76 11.77 -0.72
N THR A 51 12.64 10.77 -1.60
CA THR A 51 13.28 10.79 -2.93
C THR A 51 12.64 11.80 -3.89
N GLY A 52 11.45 12.32 -3.56
CA GLY A 52 10.69 13.25 -4.42
C GLY A 52 10.00 12.59 -5.62
N LYS A 53 10.11 11.26 -5.77
CA LYS A 53 9.41 10.51 -6.82
C LYS A 53 7.92 10.41 -6.52
N PRO A 54 7.04 10.39 -7.55
CA PRO A 54 5.63 10.07 -7.37
C PRO A 54 5.46 8.73 -6.64
N LEU A 55 4.75 8.77 -5.52
CA LEU A 55 4.54 7.62 -4.64
C LEU A 55 3.09 7.14 -4.72
N VAL A 56 2.90 5.98 -5.36
CA VAL A 56 1.63 5.25 -5.40
C VAL A 56 1.67 4.17 -4.33
N VAL A 57 0.74 4.22 -3.38
CA VAL A 57 0.61 3.23 -2.31
C VAL A 57 -0.46 2.21 -2.67
N VAL A 58 -0.07 0.95 -2.81
CA VAL A 58 -0.98 -0.18 -3.01
C VAL A 58 -1.14 -0.90 -1.68
N LEU A 59 -2.34 -0.81 -1.09
CA LEU A 59 -2.62 -1.29 0.25
C LEU A 59 -3.26 -2.68 0.21
N MET A 60 -2.65 -3.62 0.93
CA MET A 60 -3.14 -4.99 1.12
C MET A 60 -3.40 -5.26 2.60
N ASN A 61 -4.67 -5.39 3.00
CA ASN A 61 -5.09 -5.46 4.40
C ASN A 61 -6.43 -6.17 4.56
N GLY A 62 -6.72 -6.64 5.78
CA GLY A 62 -7.98 -7.33 6.10
C GLY A 62 -8.98 -6.49 6.90
N ARG A 63 -8.65 -5.23 7.18
CA ARG A 63 -9.41 -4.32 8.07
C ARG A 63 -9.05 -2.85 7.77
N PRO A 64 -9.81 -1.86 8.27
CA PRO A 64 -9.37 -0.47 8.26
C PRO A 64 -8.00 -0.29 8.93
N LEU A 65 -7.16 0.56 8.34
CA LEU A 65 -5.87 0.96 8.89
C LEU A 65 -5.86 2.48 9.15
N ASP A 66 -4.97 2.93 10.04
CA ASP A 66 -4.66 4.35 10.16
C ASP A 66 -3.82 4.79 8.97
N LEU A 67 -4.46 5.53 8.07
CA LEU A 67 -3.87 6.02 6.83
C LEU A 67 -3.58 7.52 6.84
N ARG A 68 -3.61 8.20 8.00
CA ARG A 68 -3.44 9.67 8.06
C ARG A 68 -2.15 10.14 7.38
N TRP A 69 -1.02 9.52 7.69
CA TRP A 69 0.25 9.86 7.05
C TRP A 69 0.24 9.56 5.55
N VAL A 70 -0.32 8.42 5.15
CA VAL A 70 -0.41 8.02 3.73
C VAL A 70 -1.27 9.02 2.95
N ARG A 71 -2.44 9.39 3.48
CA ARG A 71 -3.34 10.41 2.90
C ARG A 71 -2.62 11.73 2.67
N ASP A 72 -1.77 12.15 3.60
CA ASP A 72 -1.11 13.45 3.55
C ASP A 72 0.18 13.45 2.70
N ASN A 73 0.73 12.27 2.34
CA ASN A 73 2.06 12.16 1.72
C ASN A 73 2.11 11.33 0.42
N ALA A 74 1.21 10.38 0.21
CA ALA A 74 1.14 9.61 -1.02
C ALA A 74 0.47 10.43 -2.14
N ASP A 75 0.94 10.25 -3.37
CA ASP A 75 0.37 10.94 -4.53
C ASP A 75 -0.86 10.18 -5.07
N ALA A 76 -0.94 8.86 -4.82
CA ALA A 76 -2.14 8.05 -5.04
C ALA A 76 -2.20 6.87 -4.04
N VAL A 77 -3.41 6.38 -3.77
CA VAL A 77 -3.66 5.21 -2.93
C VAL A 77 -4.64 4.28 -3.63
N LEU A 78 -4.29 2.99 -3.70
CA LEU A 78 -5.16 1.92 -4.18
C LEU A 78 -5.39 0.92 -3.05
N GLU A 79 -6.63 0.84 -2.54
CA GLU A 79 -7.07 -0.19 -1.61
C GLU A 79 -7.42 -1.47 -2.39
N THR A 80 -6.79 -2.59 -2.04
CA THR A 80 -6.90 -3.87 -2.76
C THR A 80 -7.39 -5.02 -1.89
N TRP A 81 -7.45 -4.82 -0.57
CA TRP A 81 -7.73 -5.86 0.42
C TRP A 81 -6.83 -7.08 0.22
N TYR A 82 -7.37 -8.30 0.39
CA TYR A 82 -6.75 -9.53 -0.09
C TYR A 82 -7.46 -10.02 -1.36
N ALA A 83 -6.93 -9.64 -2.52
CA ALA A 83 -7.52 -9.85 -3.84
C ALA A 83 -7.44 -11.29 -4.41
N GLY A 84 -7.24 -12.31 -3.58
CA GLY A 84 -7.20 -13.71 -4.03
C GLY A 84 -5.95 -14.07 -4.84
N THR A 85 -6.04 -15.11 -5.68
CA THR A 85 -4.92 -15.64 -6.47
C THR A 85 -4.58 -14.76 -7.67
N GLU A 86 -5.58 -14.16 -8.31
CA GLU A 86 -5.43 -13.26 -9.46
C GLU A 86 -5.16 -11.81 -9.04
N GLY A 87 -4.88 -11.57 -7.75
CA GLY A 87 -4.72 -10.23 -7.20
C GLY A 87 -3.66 -9.40 -7.91
N GLY A 88 -2.55 -10.02 -8.31
CA GLY A 88 -1.51 -9.34 -9.09
C GLY A 88 -2.00 -8.84 -10.45
N HIS A 89 -2.77 -9.66 -11.18
CA HIS A 89 -3.36 -9.28 -12.45
C HIS A 89 -4.43 -8.18 -12.27
N ALA A 90 -5.33 -8.33 -11.31
CA ALA A 90 -6.36 -7.35 -11.03
C ALA A 90 -5.78 -5.97 -10.64
N ILE A 91 -4.72 -5.95 -9.83
CA ILE A 91 -4.02 -4.71 -9.45
C ILE A 91 -3.36 -4.07 -10.68
N SER A 92 -2.71 -4.88 -11.53
CA SER A 92 -2.11 -4.43 -12.78
C SER A 92 -3.15 -3.79 -13.71
N ASP A 93 -4.30 -4.42 -13.90
CA ASP A 93 -5.36 -3.90 -14.78
C ASP A 93 -5.86 -2.51 -14.33
N VAL A 94 -5.93 -2.28 -13.03
CA VAL A 94 -6.28 -0.95 -12.48
C VAL A 94 -5.15 0.05 -12.67
N LEU A 95 -3.90 -0.31 -12.33
CA LEU A 95 -2.75 0.60 -12.41
C LEU A 95 -2.45 1.05 -13.84
N PHE A 96 -2.66 0.17 -14.83
CA PHE A 96 -2.46 0.48 -16.24
C PHE A 96 -3.73 0.95 -16.95
N GLY A 97 -4.85 1.11 -16.23
CA GLY A 97 -6.09 1.66 -16.76
C GLY A 97 -6.86 0.73 -17.70
N ALA A 98 -6.56 -0.57 -17.72
CA ALA A 98 -7.38 -1.58 -18.39
C ALA A 98 -8.76 -1.71 -17.71
N TYR A 99 -8.84 -1.37 -16.43
CA TYR A 99 -10.09 -1.23 -15.69
C TYR A 99 -10.14 0.10 -14.90
N ASN A 100 -11.28 0.79 -14.94
CA ASN A 100 -11.51 2.00 -14.15
C ASN A 100 -12.15 1.62 -12.79
N PRO A 101 -11.48 1.86 -11.66
CA PRO A 101 -11.95 1.40 -10.34
C PRO A 101 -13.28 2.07 -9.94
N SER A 102 -14.29 1.26 -9.61
CA SER A 102 -15.64 1.72 -9.24
C SER A 102 -16.10 1.36 -7.83
N ALA A 103 -15.25 0.71 -7.04
CA ALA A 103 -15.59 0.21 -5.71
C ALA A 103 -15.83 1.33 -4.69
N LYS A 104 -16.56 1.01 -3.61
CA LYS A 104 -16.80 1.88 -2.44
C LYS A 104 -16.41 1.13 -1.18
N LEU A 105 -15.88 1.84 -0.18
CA LEU A 105 -15.53 1.25 1.10
C LEU A 105 -16.79 0.73 1.81
N PRO A 106 -16.80 -0.54 2.27
CA PRO A 106 -17.94 -1.11 3.00
C PRO A 106 -17.89 -0.84 4.51
N ILE A 107 -16.85 -0.16 4.99
CA ILE A 107 -16.54 0.10 6.40
C ILE A 107 -15.92 1.50 6.54
N THR A 108 -16.07 2.10 7.73
CA THR A 108 -15.52 3.41 8.12
C THR A 108 -14.42 3.26 9.15
#